data_AF-A0A8C8S3P7-F1
#
_entry.id   AF-A0A8C8S3P7-F1
#
_cell.length_a   1.000
_cell.length_b   1.000
_cell.length_c   1.000
_cell.angle_alpha   90.00
_cell.angle_beta   90.00
_cell.angle_gamma   90.00
#
_symmetry.space_group_name_H-M   'P 1'
#
loop_
_entity.id
_entity.type
_entity.pdbx_description
1 polymer ?
#
loop_
_entity_poly.entity_id
_entity_poly.type
_entity_poly.pdbx_seq_one_letter_code
_entity_poly.pdbx_strand_id
1 'polypeptide(L)'
;MQPPVVNVTDCCLFLCSLKQSKSAVRLKEDMKKIATLPLNKQREATCRKVFGVSLQVLQQQGFTKNGIPLLVWNTVEYLTQHGLTQEGLFRVNGNMKMVDQLRLKYERGEEVELAKDADVCSVASLLKLFLRELPDGVITSTLHPRFIQLYQDTRNDAEKENNLKELIKELPDSHYCLLKYLCQFLKRVAEHHMENRMNVFNLATIFGPSCFHGCLN
;
A
#
# COMPACT_ATOMS: atom_id res chain seq x y z
N MET A 1 -46.25 -14.12 10.16
CA MET A 1 -46.39 -12.67 10.45
C MET A 1 -45.00 -12.12 10.80
N GLN A 2 -44.65 -10.96 10.23
CA GLN A 2 -43.31 -10.34 10.23
C GLN A 2 -42.74 -10.08 11.64
N PRO A 3 -41.41 -10.09 11.82
CA PRO A 3 -40.78 -9.50 13.01
C PRO A 3 -40.74 -7.95 12.89
N PRO A 4 -41.06 -7.20 13.96
CA PRO A 4 -41.03 -5.74 13.96
C PRO A 4 -39.67 -5.15 14.38
N VAL A 5 -39.48 -3.94 13.86
CA VAL A 5 -38.36 -2.99 13.93
C VAL A 5 -38.18 -2.39 15.34
N VAL A 6 -36.94 -2.16 15.78
CA VAL A 6 -36.62 -1.43 17.03
C VAL A 6 -36.01 -0.06 16.70
N ASN A 7 -36.55 1.00 17.31
CA ASN A 7 -36.34 2.42 16.98
C ASN A 7 -35.40 3.15 17.97
N VAL A 8 -34.78 4.24 17.50
CA VAL A 8 -33.56 4.95 17.93
C VAL A 8 -33.72 5.83 19.20
N THR A 9 -34.65 5.53 20.11
CA THR A 9 -35.02 6.48 21.19
C THR A 9 -34.57 6.11 22.61
N ASP A 10 -33.91 4.96 22.83
CA ASP A 10 -33.53 4.51 24.18
C ASP A 10 -32.11 4.91 24.66
N CYS A 11 -31.30 5.59 23.84
CA CYS A 11 -29.99 6.11 24.28
C CYS A 11 -30.05 7.49 24.93
N CYS A 12 -31.20 8.19 24.94
CA CYS A 12 -31.30 9.55 25.49
C CYS A 12 -31.43 9.62 27.02
N LEU A 13 -31.68 8.51 27.72
CA LEU A 13 -31.80 8.51 29.18
C LEU A 13 -30.46 8.36 29.91
N PHE A 14 -29.39 7.93 29.23
CA PHE A 14 -28.06 7.80 29.85
C PHE A 14 -27.26 9.12 29.92
N LEU A 15 -27.64 10.13 29.15
CA LEU A 15 -26.91 11.41 29.09
C LEU A 15 -27.47 12.51 30.01
N CYS A 16 -28.63 12.30 30.63
CA CYS A 16 -29.25 13.32 31.50
C CYS A 16 -28.75 13.31 32.96
N SER A 17 -28.05 12.26 33.42
CA SER A 17 -27.56 12.17 34.80
C SER A 17 -26.16 12.75 35.06
N LEU A 18 -25.45 13.26 34.03
CA LEU A 18 -24.11 13.86 34.20
C LEU A 18 -24.13 15.37 34.52
N LYS A 19 -25.30 15.99 34.71
CA LYS A 19 -25.46 17.44 34.95
C LYS A 19 -25.38 17.89 36.42
N GLN A 20 -24.77 17.13 37.32
CA GLN A 20 -24.56 17.55 38.72
C GLN A 20 -23.13 17.39 39.27
N SER A 21 -22.11 17.27 38.41
CA SER A 21 -20.72 17.28 38.88
C SER A 21 -20.05 18.64 38.69
N LYS A 22 -19.70 19.29 39.81
CA LYS A 22 -18.92 20.54 39.85
C LYS A 22 -17.51 20.39 39.23
N SER A 23 -17.01 19.16 39.07
CA SER A 23 -15.71 18.85 38.46
C SER A 23 -15.68 19.09 36.95
N ALA A 24 -16.82 18.97 36.26
CA ALA A 24 -16.92 19.20 34.81
C ALA A 24 -16.90 20.71 34.45
N VAL A 25 -17.24 21.58 35.40
CA VAL A 25 -17.31 23.04 35.18
C VAL A 25 -15.91 23.66 35.14
N ARG A 26 -14.99 23.19 35.99
CA ARG A 26 -13.60 23.70 36.05
C ARG A 26 -12.78 23.41 34.79
N LEU A 27 -12.96 22.25 34.16
CA LEU A 27 -12.24 21.90 32.91
C LEU A 27 -12.59 22.85 31.74
N LYS A 28 -13.79 23.43 31.74
CA LYS A 28 -14.21 24.38 30.69
C LYS A 28 -13.57 25.75 30.82
N GLU A 29 -13.28 26.20 32.05
CA GLU A 29 -12.65 27.52 32.26
C GLU A 29 -11.16 27.51 31.89
N ASP A 30 -10.47 26.39 32.15
CA ASP A 30 -9.06 26.25 31.78
C ASP A 30 -8.87 26.09 30.25
N MET A 31 -9.83 25.47 29.54
CA MET A 31 -9.81 25.42 28.06
C MET A 31 -10.07 26.79 27.40
N LYS A 32 -10.66 27.76 28.11
CA LYS A 32 -11.02 29.06 27.53
C LYS A 32 -9.89 30.10 27.59
N LYS A 33 -8.80 29.81 28.30
CA LYS A 33 -7.61 30.69 28.41
C LYS A 33 -6.48 30.38 27.44
N ILE A 34 -6.60 29.34 26.61
CA ILE A 34 -5.59 28.99 25.59
C ILE A 34 -5.93 29.59 24.21
N ALA A 35 -7.17 30.06 24.02
CA ALA A 35 -7.63 30.63 22.75
C ALA A 35 -7.45 32.16 22.70
N THR A 36 -6.20 32.64 22.60
CA THR A 36 -5.90 33.98 22.07
C THR A 36 -4.41 34.09 21.75
N LEU A 37 -4.01 33.49 20.62
CA LEU A 37 -2.76 33.82 19.92
C LEU A 37 -3.10 34.05 18.43
N PRO A 38 -2.40 34.97 17.74
CA PRO A 38 -2.88 35.53 16.48
C PRO A 38 -2.82 34.51 15.33
N LEU A 39 -3.76 34.62 14.39
CA LEU A 39 -3.80 33.86 13.14
C LEU A 39 -2.46 33.95 12.40
N ASN A 40 -1.63 32.92 12.56
CA ASN A 40 -0.57 32.60 11.62
C ASN A 40 -1.03 31.36 10.85
N LYS A 41 -0.93 31.39 9.53
CA LYS A 41 -1.33 30.34 8.56
C LYS A 41 -0.94 28.93 9.07
N GLN A 42 -1.82 28.29 9.83
CA GLN A 42 -1.70 26.86 10.11
C GLN A 42 -2.22 26.17 8.86
N ARG A 43 -1.28 25.70 8.04
CA ARG A 43 -1.55 24.62 7.08
C ARG A 43 -2.32 23.56 7.88
N GLU A 44 -3.56 23.31 7.50
CA GLU A 44 -4.29 22.13 7.96
C GLU A 44 -3.34 20.96 7.75
N ALA A 45 -2.89 20.34 8.83
CA ALA A 45 -2.06 19.15 8.76
C ALA A 45 -2.95 18.00 8.28
N THR A 46 -3.26 17.99 6.98
CA THR A 46 -3.85 16.84 6.32
C THR A 46 -2.92 15.68 6.57
N CYS A 47 -3.40 14.66 7.29
CA CYS A 47 -2.67 13.42 7.51
C CYS A 47 -2.26 12.85 6.14
N ARG A 48 -0.96 12.88 5.83
CA ARG A 48 -0.42 12.32 4.58
C ARG A 48 -0.48 10.81 4.71
N LYS A 49 -1.31 10.18 3.88
CA LYS A 49 -1.49 8.73 3.86
C LYS A 49 -0.87 8.18 2.58
N VAL A 50 0.08 7.27 2.71
CA VAL A 50 0.81 6.67 1.58
C VAL A 50 0.37 5.23 1.36
N PHE A 51 0.13 4.50 2.45
CA PHE A 51 -0.32 3.11 2.42
C PHE A 51 -1.85 3.03 2.47
N GLY A 52 -2.46 2.01 1.85
CA GLY A 52 -3.92 1.89 1.90
C GLY A 52 -4.65 2.94 1.06
N VAL A 53 -4.00 3.46 0.02
CA VAL A 53 -4.49 4.56 -0.83
C VAL A 53 -4.34 4.15 -2.30
N SER A 54 -5.27 4.56 -3.16
CA SER A 54 -5.23 4.23 -4.58
C SER A 54 -4.07 4.94 -5.30
N LEU A 55 -3.57 4.32 -6.38
CA LEU A 55 -2.51 4.91 -7.20
C LEU A 55 -2.90 6.28 -7.76
N GLN A 56 -4.18 6.45 -8.13
CA GLN A 56 -4.72 7.72 -8.60
C GLN A 56 -4.60 8.83 -7.55
N VAL A 57 -4.92 8.55 -6.28
CA VAL A 57 -4.81 9.53 -5.19
C VAL A 57 -3.35 9.86 -4.91
N LEU A 58 -2.45 8.88 -4.92
CA LEU A 58 -1.00 9.12 -4.78
C LEU A 58 -0.47 10.04 -5.88
N GLN A 59 -0.93 9.86 -7.12
CA GLN A 59 -0.57 10.73 -8.24
C GLN A 59 -1.09 12.15 -8.05
N GLN A 60 -2.36 12.32 -7.65
CA GLN A 60 -2.96 13.64 -7.37
C GLN A 60 -2.27 14.38 -6.22
N GLN A 61 -1.77 13.65 -5.22
CA GLN A 61 -1.01 14.21 -4.09
C GLN A 61 0.46 14.50 -4.43
N GLY A 62 0.91 14.20 -5.66
CA GLY A 62 2.30 14.40 -6.07
C GLY A 62 3.28 13.39 -5.49
N PHE A 63 2.82 12.23 -5.00
CA PHE A 63 3.65 11.16 -4.47
C PHE A 63 4.09 10.14 -5.52
N THR A 64 4.29 10.62 -6.76
CA THR A 64 4.72 9.78 -7.88
C THR A 64 5.89 10.42 -8.62
N LYS A 65 6.82 9.60 -9.07
CA LYS A 65 7.90 9.95 -10.01
C LYS A 65 7.73 9.10 -11.27
N ASN A 66 7.59 9.74 -12.42
CA ASN A 66 7.36 9.08 -13.72
C ASN A 66 6.17 8.09 -13.69
N GLY A 67 5.09 8.44 -13.01
CA GLY A 67 3.91 7.57 -12.85
C GLY A 67 4.06 6.43 -11.84
N ILE A 68 5.21 6.32 -11.15
CA ILE A 68 5.48 5.30 -10.12
C ILE A 68 5.39 5.93 -8.73
N PRO A 69 4.71 5.33 -7.75
CA PRO A 69 4.73 5.81 -6.37
C PRO A 69 6.16 5.99 -5.84
N LEU A 70 6.44 7.12 -5.19
CA LEU A 70 7.78 7.46 -4.69
C LEU A 70 8.36 6.36 -3.79
N LEU A 71 7.54 5.76 -2.94
CA LEU A 71 7.96 4.64 -2.10
C LEU A 71 8.42 3.45 -2.95
N VAL A 72 7.67 3.07 -3.98
CA VAL A 72 8.04 1.98 -4.88
C VAL A 72 9.32 2.31 -5.63
N TRP A 73 9.43 3.53 -6.15
CA TRP A 73 10.66 4.01 -6.81
C TRP A 73 11.87 3.86 -5.88
N ASN A 74 11.82 4.46 -4.69
CA ASN A 74 12.94 4.47 -3.75
C ASN A 74 13.35 3.05 -3.32
N THR A 75 12.37 2.21 -3.00
CA THR A 75 12.64 0.82 -2.57
C THR A 75 13.21 -0.04 -3.70
N VAL A 76 12.68 0.08 -4.93
CA VAL A 76 13.20 -0.66 -6.09
C VAL A 76 14.62 -0.23 -6.45
N GLU A 77 14.91 1.07 -6.46
CA GLU A 77 16.25 1.58 -6.76
C GLU A 77 17.26 1.09 -5.70
N TYR A 78 16.90 1.18 -4.41
CA TYR A 78 17.74 0.67 -3.32
C TYR A 78 18.01 -0.84 -3.47
N LEU A 79 16.96 -1.65 -3.69
CA LEU A 79 17.10 -3.10 -3.81
C LEU A 79 17.86 -3.50 -5.08
N THR A 80 17.77 -2.71 -6.15
CA THR A 80 18.59 -2.92 -7.36
C THR A 80 20.07 -2.70 -7.06
N GLN A 81 20.40 -1.73 -6.21
CA GLN A 81 21.79 -1.41 -5.87
C GLN A 81 22.38 -2.34 -4.80
N HIS A 82 21.57 -2.78 -3.84
CA HIS A 82 22.07 -3.45 -2.62
C HIS A 82 21.49 -4.84 -2.38
N GLY A 83 20.41 -5.22 -3.06
CA GLY A 83 19.62 -6.41 -2.74
C GLY A 83 19.74 -7.57 -3.71
N LEU A 84 20.31 -7.38 -4.91
CA LEU A 84 20.25 -8.40 -5.98
C LEU A 84 20.93 -9.73 -5.62
N THR A 85 21.89 -9.74 -4.70
CA THR A 85 22.60 -10.94 -4.26
C THR A 85 22.15 -11.44 -2.87
N GLN A 86 21.19 -10.75 -2.23
CA GLN A 86 20.65 -11.14 -0.92
C GLN A 86 19.94 -12.49 -1.02
N GLU A 87 20.48 -13.52 -0.37
CA GLU A 87 19.86 -14.83 -0.33
C GLU A 87 18.42 -14.73 0.21
N GLY A 88 17.48 -15.29 -0.56
CA GLY A 88 16.06 -15.29 -0.23
C GLY A 88 15.40 -13.92 -0.29
N LEU A 89 15.89 -12.99 -1.12
CA LEU A 89 15.25 -11.68 -1.32
C LEU A 89 13.72 -11.84 -1.56
N PHE A 90 12.91 -11.05 -0.86
CA PHE A 90 11.44 -11.16 -0.79
C PHE A 90 10.86 -12.41 -0.11
N ARG A 91 11.58 -13.53 -0.05
CA ARG A 91 11.18 -14.73 0.70
C ARG A 91 11.40 -14.56 2.20
N VAL A 92 12.56 -14.05 2.59
CA VAL A 92 12.90 -13.76 3.99
C VAL A 92 12.21 -12.46 4.42
N ASN A 93 11.51 -12.51 5.56
CA ASN A 93 10.88 -11.31 6.12
C ASN A 93 11.92 -10.46 6.83
N GLY A 94 11.79 -9.14 6.70
CA GLY A 94 12.60 -8.17 7.41
C GLY A 94 12.13 -7.92 8.84
N ASN A 95 12.80 -7.00 9.51
CA ASN A 95 12.42 -6.56 10.84
C ASN A 95 11.16 -5.68 10.77
N MET A 96 10.03 -6.22 11.23
CA MET A 96 8.74 -5.53 11.16
C MET A 96 8.73 -4.19 11.90
N LYS A 97 9.52 -4.03 12.97
CA LYS A 97 9.65 -2.72 13.65
C LYS A 97 10.26 -1.66 12.73
N MET A 98 11.25 -2.03 11.93
CA MET A 98 11.88 -1.13 10.95
C MET A 98 10.92 -0.84 9.79
N VAL A 99 10.16 -1.84 9.34
CA VAL A 99 9.11 -1.65 8.32
C VAL A 99 8.07 -0.63 8.79
N ASP A 100 7.58 -0.75 10.03
CA ASP A 100 6.62 0.19 10.60
C ASP A 100 7.21 1.59 10.79
N GLN A 101 8.47 1.69 11.21
CA GLN A 101 9.18 2.97 11.29
C GLN A 101 9.29 3.64 9.92
N LEU A 102 9.71 2.91 8.88
CA LEU A 102 9.80 3.42 7.52
C LEU A 102 8.44 3.87 7.00
N ARG A 103 7.38 3.08 7.22
CA ARG A 103 6.00 3.47 6.89
C ARG A 103 5.65 4.81 7.50
N LEU A 104 5.88 4.97 8.80
CA LEU A 104 5.58 6.22 9.51
C LEU A 104 6.40 7.39 8.97
N LYS A 105 7.69 7.20 8.64
CA LYS A 105 8.50 8.25 8.01
C LYS A 105 7.91 8.71 6.68
N TYR A 106 7.53 7.77 5.80
CA TYR A 106 6.88 8.09 4.52
C TYR A 106 5.57 8.85 4.71
N GLU A 107 4.72 8.40 5.65
CA GLU A 107 3.42 9.03 5.95
C GLU A 107 3.57 10.40 6.63
N ARG A 108 4.62 10.63 7.41
CA ARG A 108 4.93 11.96 7.97
C ARG A 108 5.62 12.88 6.98
N GLY A 109 6.07 12.34 5.85
CA GLY A 109 6.83 13.09 4.86
C GLY A 109 8.22 13.48 5.32
N GLU A 110 8.79 12.68 6.22
CA GLU A 110 10.19 12.77 6.62
C GLU A 110 11.08 12.30 5.46
N GLU A 111 12.33 12.75 5.46
CA GLU A 111 13.34 12.22 4.55
C GLU A 111 13.65 10.76 4.92
N VAL A 112 13.64 9.88 3.92
CA VAL A 112 13.90 8.45 4.10
C VAL A 112 15.20 8.08 3.41
N GLU A 113 16.20 7.70 4.20
CA GLU A 113 17.49 7.26 3.72
C GLU A 113 17.61 5.74 3.91
N LEU A 114 17.10 4.96 2.94
CA LEU A 114 16.95 3.51 3.07
C LEU A 114 18.23 2.77 3.50
N ALA A 115 19.40 3.21 3.01
CA ALA A 115 20.70 2.61 3.35
C ALA A 115 21.12 2.81 4.81
N LYS A 116 20.61 3.84 5.48
CA LYS A 116 20.87 4.11 6.91
C LYS A 116 19.75 3.57 7.79
N ASP A 117 18.53 3.58 7.27
CA ASP A 117 17.32 3.35 8.05
C ASP A 117 16.95 1.87 8.19
N ALA A 118 17.38 1.00 7.27
CA ALA A 118 16.96 -0.40 7.26
C ALA A 118 17.88 -1.37 6.51
N ASP A 119 17.80 -2.64 6.88
CA ASP A 119 18.39 -3.73 6.11
C ASP A 119 17.59 -4.08 4.84
N VAL A 120 18.22 -4.81 3.93
CA VAL A 120 17.63 -5.23 2.63
C VAL A 120 16.30 -5.96 2.79
N CYS A 121 16.19 -6.89 3.76
CA CYS A 121 14.97 -7.67 3.96
C CYS A 121 13.83 -6.79 4.49
N SER A 122 14.13 -5.78 5.30
CA SER A 122 13.17 -4.78 5.77
C SER A 122 12.65 -3.91 4.63
N VAL A 123 13.53 -3.42 3.75
CA VAL A 123 13.12 -2.65 2.56
C VAL A 123 12.29 -3.49 1.59
N ALA A 124 12.67 -4.75 1.36
CA ALA A 124 11.90 -5.70 0.56
C ALA A 124 10.51 -5.95 1.17
N SER A 125 10.42 -6.04 2.49
CA SER A 125 9.15 -6.22 3.21
C SER A 125 8.27 -4.98 3.15
N LEU A 126 8.85 -3.78 3.17
CA LEU A 126 8.12 -2.52 2.98
C LEU A 126 7.49 -2.44 1.58
N LEU A 127 8.23 -2.81 0.53
CA LEU A 127 7.70 -2.86 -0.84
C LEU A 127 6.53 -3.83 -0.93
N LYS A 128 6.69 -5.06 -0.40
CA LYS A 128 5.60 -6.04 -0.35
C LYS A 128 4.38 -5.52 0.41
N LEU A 129 4.60 -4.85 1.55
CA LEU A 129 3.52 -4.26 2.36
C LEU A 129 2.76 -3.19 1.57
N PHE A 130 3.46 -2.30 0.86
CA PHE A 130 2.84 -1.26 0.06
C PHE A 130 1.93 -1.87 -1.03
N LEU A 131 2.45 -2.82 -1.80
CA LEU A 131 1.67 -3.50 -2.85
C LEU A 131 0.47 -4.25 -2.26
N ARG A 132 0.65 -4.86 -1.08
CA ARG A 132 -0.41 -5.57 -0.39
C ARG A 132 -1.50 -4.64 0.17
N GLU A 133 -1.19 -3.39 0.45
CA GLU A 133 -2.20 -2.44 0.94
C GLU A 133 -2.83 -1.60 -0.18
N LEU A 134 -2.51 -1.85 -1.46
CA LEU A 134 -3.20 -1.19 -2.56
C LEU A 134 -4.68 -1.63 -2.62
N PRO A 135 -5.66 -0.71 -2.56
CA PRO A 135 -7.08 -1.06 -2.47
C PRO A 135 -7.60 -1.95 -3.61
N ASP A 136 -7.06 -1.78 -4.83
CA ASP A 136 -7.46 -2.53 -6.03
C ASP A 136 -6.32 -3.40 -6.58
N GLY A 137 -5.27 -3.64 -5.77
CA GLY A 137 -4.08 -4.36 -6.18
C GLY A 137 -3.28 -3.67 -7.30
N VAL A 138 -2.33 -4.41 -7.86
CA VAL A 138 -1.56 -3.96 -9.04
C VAL A 138 -2.36 -4.24 -10.32
N ILE A 139 -2.94 -5.43 -10.41
CA ILE A 139 -3.93 -5.78 -11.44
C ILE A 139 -5.30 -5.42 -10.87
N THR A 140 -6.05 -4.56 -11.57
CA THR A 140 -7.37 -4.09 -11.11
C THR A 140 -8.36 -5.25 -11.04
N SER A 141 -9.18 -5.28 -10.00
CA SER A 141 -10.19 -6.33 -9.76
C SER A 141 -11.15 -6.53 -10.93
N THR A 142 -11.45 -5.44 -11.65
CA THR A 142 -12.28 -5.44 -12.86
C THR A 142 -11.76 -6.35 -13.98
N LEU A 143 -10.44 -6.56 -14.07
CA LEU A 143 -9.82 -7.39 -15.10
C LEU A 143 -9.53 -8.82 -14.64
N HIS A 144 -9.64 -9.13 -13.35
CA HIS A 144 -9.29 -10.45 -12.80
C HIS A 144 -9.98 -11.63 -13.50
N PRO A 145 -11.32 -11.61 -13.76
CA PRO A 145 -11.97 -12.74 -14.43
C PRO A 145 -11.37 -13.03 -15.82
N ARG A 146 -10.96 -11.99 -16.54
CA ARG A 146 -10.38 -12.12 -17.88
C ARG A 146 -8.95 -12.67 -17.83
N PHE A 147 -8.16 -12.29 -16.81
CA PHE A 147 -6.85 -12.90 -16.58
C PHE A 147 -6.98 -14.39 -16.23
N ILE A 148 -7.94 -14.76 -15.38
CA ILE A 148 -8.19 -16.16 -15.01
C ILE A 148 -8.65 -16.97 -16.22
N GLN A 149 -9.58 -16.44 -17.02
CA GLN A 149 -10.06 -17.09 -18.24
C GLN A 149 -8.92 -17.32 -19.23
N LEU A 150 -8.05 -16.33 -19.43
CA LEU A 150 -6.89 -16.45 -20.31
C LEU A 150 -5.88 -17.50 -19.80
N TYR A 151 -5.69 -17.60 -18.48
CA TYR A 151 -4.82 -18.60 -17.87
C TYR A 151 -5.37 -20.04 -18.03
N GLN A 152 -6.69 -20.21 -17.91
CA GLN A 152 -7.38 -21.50 -18.06
C GLN A 152 -7.56 -21.91 -19.52
N ASP A 153 -7.37 -20.98 -20.46
CA ASP A 153 -7.38 -21.28 -21.89
C ASP A 153 -6.34 -22.37 -22.19
N THR A 154 -6.68 -23.36 -23.00
CA THR A 154 -5.78 -24.45 -23.41
C THR A 154 -5.33 -24.33 -24.87
N ARG A 155 -5.75 -23.27 -25.57
CA ARG A 155 -5.34 -22.95 -26.94
C ARG A 155 -3.84 -22.58 -27.03
N ASN A 156 -3.38 -22.35 -28.26
CA ASN A 156 -2.00 -22.06 -28.63
C ASN A 156 -1.34 -20.98 -27.74
N ASP A 157 -0.13 -21.26 -27.25
CA ASP A 157 0.64 -20.36 -26.38
C ASP A 157 0.96 -19.00 -27.02
N ALA A 158 1.18 -18.95 -28.34
CA ALA A 158 1.44 -17.68 -29.04
C ALA A 158 0.21 -16.76 -29.03
N GLU A 159 -0.98 -17.33 -29.20
CA GLU A 159 -2.24 -16.59 -29.13
C GLU A 159 -2.51 -16.09 -27.71
N LYS A 160 -2.25 -16.94 -26.70
CA LYS A 160 -2.33 -16.56 -25.29
C LYS A 160 -1.40 -15.40 -24.94
N GLU A 161 -0.16 -15.45 -25.42
CA GLU A 161 0.81 -14.37 -25.18
C GLU A 161 0.31 -13.06 -25.79
N ASN A 162 -0.24 -13.09 -27.00
CA ASN A 162 -0.80 -11.91 -27.65
C ASN A 162 -2.01 -11.37 -26.87
N ASN A 163 -2.94 -12.24 -26.48
CA ASN A 163 -4.12 -11.85 -25.69
C ASN A 163 -3.72 -11.30 -24.31
N LEU A 164 -2.65 -11.83 -23.69
CA LEU A 164 -2.13 -11.32 -22.42
C LEU A 164 -1.59 -9.90 -22.59
N LYS A 165 -0.85 -9.63 -23.67
CA LYS A 165 -0.35 -8.29 -23.98
C LYS A 165 -1.49 -7.30 -24.17
N GLU A 166 -2.53 -7.68 -24.90
CA GLU A 166 -3.70 -6.81 -25.09
C GLU A 166 -4.44 -6.57 -23.78
N LEU A 167 -4.67 -7.61 -22.96
CA LEU A 167 -5.33 -7.48 -21.68
C LEU A 167 -4.56 -6.58 -20.69
N ILE A 168 -3.22 -6.67 -20.69
CA ILE A 168 -2.38 -5.79 -19.86
C ILE A 168 -2.50 -4.32 -20.30
N LYS A 169 -2.68 -4.04 -21.59
CA LYS A 169 -2.86 -2.66 -22.09
C LYS A 169 -4.19 -2.04 -21.67
N GLU A 170 -5.14 -2.84 -21.22
CA GLU A 170 -6.42 -2.34 -20.71
C GLU A 170 -6.36 -1.88 -19.24
N LEU A 171 -5.24 -2.13 -18.55
CA LEU A 171 -5.02 -1.57 -17.21
C LEU A 171 -4.98 -0.04 -17.28
N PRO A 172 -5.53 0.66 -16.26
CA PRO A 172 -5.32 2.09 -16.13
C PRO A 172 -3.82 2.44 -16.14
N ASP A 173 -3.45 3.58 -16.72
CA ASP A 173 -2.05 3.97 -16.94
C ASP A 173 -1.16 3.81 -15.70
N SER A 174 -1.63 4.24 -14.52
CA SER A 174 -0.87 4.13 -13.27
C SER A 174 -0.61 2.67 -12.86
N HIS A 175 -1.57 1.77 -13.11
CA HIS A 175 -1.45 0.35 -12.83
C HIS A 175 -0.52 -0.33 -13.85
N TYR A 176 -0.67 -0.01 -15.13
CA TYR A 176 0.23 -0.50 -16.19
C TYR A 176 1.69 -0.09 -15.93
N CYS A 177 1.93 1.19 -15.61
CA CYS A 177 3.26 1.71 -15.29
C CYS A 177 3.87 1.00 -14.09
N LEU A 178 3.10 0.83 -13.01
CA LEU A 178 3.55 0.11 -11.82
C LEU A 178 3.89 -1.35 -12.12
N LEU A 179 3.00 -2.07 -12.81
CA LEU A 179 3.22 -3.47 -13.19
C LEU A 179 4.49 -3.61 -14.04
N LYS A 180 4.64 -2.78 -15.07
CA LYS A 180 5.80 -2.80 -15.95
C LYS A 180 7.10 -2.57 -15.18
N TYR A 181 7.13 -1.56 -14.31
CA TYR A 181 8.31 -1.23 -13.51
C TYR A 181 8.67 -2.37 -12.53
N LEU A 182 7.68 -2.96 -11.86
CA LEU A 182 7.88 -4.12 -10.99
C LEU A 182 8.39 -5.33 -11.76
N CYS A 183 7.78 -5.68 -12.91
CA CYS A 183 8.21 -6.80 -13.73
C CYS A 183 9.65 -6.64 -14.23
N GLN A 184 10.05 -5.43 -14.61
CA GLN A 184 11.44 -5.15 -15.00
C GLN A 184 12.42 -5.39 -13.86
N PHE A 185 12.09 -4.93 -12.65
CA PHE A 185 12.92 -5.16 -11.47
C PHE A 185 12.95 -6.64 -11.05
N LEU A 186 11.80 -7.32 -11.00
CA LEU A 186 11.73 -8.74 -10.64
C LEU A 186 12.46 -9.64 -11.65
N LYS A 187 12.46 -9.27 -12.94
CA LYS A 187 13.31 -9.92 -13.94
C LYS A 187 14.79 -9.84 -13.56
N ARG A 188 15.28 -8.65 -13.18
CA ARG A 188 16.68 -8.49 -12.73
C ARG A 188 16.99 -9.33 -11.50
N VAL A 189 16.08 -9.40 -10.53
CA VAL A 189 16.24 -10.28 -9.35
C VAL A 189 16.36 -11.74 -9.79
N ALA A 190 15.50 -12.21 -10.70
CA ALA A 190 15.54 -13.57 -11.21
C ALA A 190 16.82 -13.88 -12.02
N GLU A 191 17.40 -12.89 -12.71
CA GLU A 191 18.69 -13.05 -13.40
C GLU A 191 19.84 -13.35 -12.43
N HIS A 192 19.72 -12.95 -11.16
CA HIS A 192 20.71 -13.20 -10.09
C HIS A 192 20.38 -14.42 -9.22
N HIS A 193 19.47 -15.31 -9.66
CA HIS A 193 18.99 -16.44 -8.87
C HIS A 193 20.08 -17.44 -8.40
N MET A 194 21.25 -17.47 -9.05
CA MET A 194 22.36 -18.31 -8.63
C MET A 194 22.90 -17.90 -7.25
N GLU A 195 22.87 -16.60 -6.95
CA GLU A 195 23.31 -16.03 -5.66
C GLU A 195 22.11 -15.88 -4.71
N ASN A 196 21.06 -15.17 -5.14
CA ASN A 196 19.94 -14.85 -4.26
C ASN A 196 18.93 -16.00 -4.08
N ARG A 197 19.02 -17.09 -4.85
CA ARG A 197 18.12 -18.27 -4.81
C ARG A 197 16.64 -18.00 -5.18
N MET A 198 16.37 -16.88 -5.85
CA MET A 198 15.02 -16.45 -6.22
C MET A 198 14.82 -16.48 -7.74
N ASN A 199 14.38 -17.61 -8.27
CA ASN A 199 13.99 -17.73 -9.67
C ASN A 199 12.58 -17.11 -9.93
N VAL A 200 12.18 -17.06 -11.20
CA VAL A 200 10.88 -16.50 -11.62
C VAL A 200 9.70 -17.17 -10.89
N PHE A 201 9.73 -18.49 -10.72
CA PHE A 201 8.67 -19.25 -10.05
C PHE A 201 8.53 -18.87 -8.57
N ASN A 202 9.66 -18.77 -7.85
CA ASN A 202 9.68 -18.36 -6.45
C ASN A 202 9.13 -16.94 -6.28
N LEU A 203 9.53 -16.02 -7.15
CA LEU A 203 9.05 -14.64 -7.13
C LEU A 203 7.56 -14.55 -7.46
N ALA A 204 7.07 -15.30 -8.46
CA ALA A 204 5.66 -15.34 -8.83
C ALA A 204 4.78 -15.83 -7.67
N THR A 205 5.24 -16.82 -6.90
CA THR A 205 4.53 -17.33 -5.71
C THR A 205 4.39 -16.26 -4.63
N ILE A 206 5.40 -15.40 -4.45
CA ILE A 206 5.41 -14.35 -3.43
C ILE A 206 4.58 -13.13 -3.87
N PHE A 207 4.72 -12.69 -5.12
CA PHE A 207 4.09 -11.47 -5.62
C PHE A 207 2.68 -11.69 -6.17
N GLY A 208 2.35 -12.90 -6.65
CA GLY A 208 1.03 -13.23 -7.20
C GLY A 208 -0.13 -12.78 -6.32
N PRO A 209 -0.19 -13.19 -5.04
CA PRO A 209 -1.25 -12.78 -4.12
C PRO A 209 -1.35 -11.26 -3.90
N SER A 210 -0.21 -10.56 -3.92
CA SER A 210 -0.19 -9.09 -3.73
C SER A 210 -0.64 -8.35 -5.00
N CYS A 211 -0.33 -8.90 -6.18
CA CYS A 211 -0.70 -8.31 -7.46
C CYS A 211 -2.20 -8.49 -7.80
N PHE A 212 -2.79 -9.64 -7.45
CA PHE A 212 -4.18 -10.03 -7.78
C PHE A 212 -5.12 -9.96 -6.55
N HIS A 213 -5.08 -8.85 -5.80
CA HIS A 213 -5.87 -8.62 -4.59
C HIS A 213 -7.29 -9.21 -4.64
N GLY A 214 -7.67 -10.05 -3.68
CA GLY A 214 -9.06 -10.52 -3.53
C GLY A 214 -9.53 -11.67 -4.44
N CYS A 215 -8.68 -12.24 -5.30
CA CYS A 215 -9.02 -13.48 -6.04
C CYS A 215 -9.03 -14.77 -5.20
N LEU A 216 -8.62 -14.72 -3.93
CA LEU A 216 -8.42 -15.90 -3.07
C LEU A 216 -9.38 -15.97 -1.86
N ASN A 217 -10.48 -15.21 -1.88
CA ASN A 217 -11.55 -15.33 -0.89
C ASN A 217 -12.80 -15.97 -1.50
#